data_AF-A0A3S2CXA9-F1
#
_entry.id   AF-A0A3S2CXA9-F1
#
_cell.length_a   1.000
_cell.length_b   1.000
_cell.length_c   1.000
_cell.angle_alpha   90.00
_cell.angle_beta   90.00
_cell.angle_gamma   90.00
#
_symmetry.space_group_name_H-M   'P 1'
#
loop_
_entity.id
_entity.type
_entity.pdbx_description
1 polymer ?
#
loop_
_entity_poly.entity_id
_entity_poly.type
_entity_poly.pdbx_seq_one_letter_code
_entity_poly.pdbx_strand_id
1 'polypeptide(L)' 'MRAFSAIAGSAAFFIAAPCVVAGLVPWLLTDRWGLPWSSLPGFAPVGGLLIVAAIAALLHAFGRFALEGLGTP' A
#
# COMPACT_ATOMS: atom_id res chain seq x y z
N MET A 1 -28.75 6.61 -2.55
CA MET A 1 -27.37 7.13 -2.56
C MET A 1 -26.59 6.30 -3.57
N ARG A 2 -25.97 6.94 -4.57
CA ARG A 2 -25.57 6.32 -5.84
C ARG A 2 -24.33 5.43 -5.64
N ALA A 3 -24.41 4.13 -5.92
CA ALA A 3 -23.32 3.14 -5.75
C ALA A 3 -21.95 3.62 -6.29
N PHE A 4 -21.95 4.42 -7.35
CA PHE A 4 -20.77 5.07 -7.92
C PHE A 4 -19.96 5.89 -6.89
N SER A 5 -20.64 6.62 -5.99
CA SER A 5 -19.98 7.42 -4.95
C SER A 5 -19.27 6.56 -3.90
N ALA A 6 -19.82 5.38 -3.58
CA ALA A 6 -19.21 4.46 -2.63
C ALA A 6 -17.97 3.78 -3.22
N ILE A 7 -18.05 3.36 -4.49
CA ILE A 7 -16.90 2.78 -5.22
C ILE A 7 -15.77 3.80 -5.33
N ALA A 8 -16.09 5.04 -5.71
CA ALA A 8 -15.09 6.11 -5.82
C ALA A 8 -14.44 6.42 -4.47
N GLY A 9 -15.22 6.51 -3.38
CA GLY A 9 -14.70 6.73 -2.03
C GLY A 9 -13.78 5.60 -1.56
N SER A 10 -14.17 4.34 -1.77
CA SER A 10 -13.36 3.17 -1.41
C SER A 10 -12.07 3.08 -2.23
N ALA A 11 -12.13 3.37 -3.54
CA ALA A 11 -10.94 3.41 -4.39
C ALA A 11 -9.98 4.53 -3.98
N ALA A 12 -10.51 5.70 -3.62
CA ALA A 12 -9.70 6.81 -3.11
C ALA A 12 -9.01 6.44 -1.79
N PHE A 13 -9.72 5.82 -0.85
CA PHE A 13 -9.15 5.36 0.41
C PHE A 13 -8.07 4.29 0.20
N PHE A 14 -8.34 3.31 -0.67
CA PHE A 14 -7.40 2.25 -1.03
C PHE A 14 -6.07 2.78 -1.54
N ILE A 15 -6.07 3.90 -2.27
CA ILE A 15 -4.83 4.51 -2.76
C ILE A 15 -4.23 5.42 -1.68
N ALA A 16 -5.03 6.33 -1.13
CA ALA A 16 -4.55 7.38 -0.25
C ALA A 16 -3.93 6.80 1.04
N ALA A 17 -4.59 5.85 1.70
CA ALA A 17 -4.13 5.33 2.98
C ALA A 17 -2.73 4.66 2.90
N PRO A 18 -2.50 3.64 2.04
CA PRO A 18 -1.19 2.99 1.96
C PRO A 18 -0.12 3.92 1.36
N CYS A 19 -0.44 4.75 0.36
CA CYS A 19 0.55 5.69 -0.20
C CYS A 19 0.99 6.74 0.83
N VAL A 20 0.08 7.19 1.69
CA VAL A 20 0.44 8.11 2.77
C VAL A 20 1.29 7.40 3.83
N VAL A 21 0.86 6.25 4.33
CA VAL A 21 1.53 5.56 5.45
C VAL A 21 2.86 4.94 5.05
N ALA A 22 2.96 4.34 3.85
CA ALA A 22 4.17 3.68 3.39
C ALA A 22 5.08 4.57 2.51
N GLY A 23 4.54 5.65 1.94
CA GLY A 23 5.26 6.56 1.05
C GLY A 23 5.50 7.92 1.70
N LEU A 24 4.44 8.73 1.83
CA LEU A 24 4.56 10.14 2.22
C LEU A 24 5.12 10.34 3.63
N VAL A 25 4.58 9.62 4.62
CA VAL A 25 5.01 9.75 6.02
C VAL A 25 6.49 9.36 6.17
N PRO A 26 6.95 8.19 5.69
CA PRO A 26 8.37 7.86 5.70
C PRO A 26 9.24 8.85 4.92
N TRP A 27 8.78 9.34 3.76
CA TRP A 27 9.49 10.35 2.97
C TRP A 27 9.70 11.64 3.76
N LEU A 28 8.69 12.12 4.48
CA LEU A 28 8.78 13.31 5.33
C LEU A 28 9.74 13.09 6.52
N LEU A 29 9.76 11.89 7.09
CA LEU A 29 10.58 11.56 8.26
C LEU A 29 12.05 11.29 7.92
N THR A 30 12.37 10.90 6.69
CA THR A 30 13.70 10.42 6.27
C THR A 30 14.46 11.41 5.38
N ASP A 31 14.14 12.71 5.50
CA ASP A 31 14.64 13.76 4.62
C ASP A 31 14.54 13.36 3.14
N ARG A 32 13.33 13.01 2.71
CA ARG A 32 13.02 12.66 1.33
C ARG A 32 13.77 11.41 0.83
N TRP A 33 14.00 10.44 1.71
CA TRP A 33 14.85 9.26 1.47
C TRP A 33 16.33 9.61 1.26
N GLY A 34 16.83 10.67 1.89
CA GLY A 34 18.22 11.09 1.78
C GLY A 34 19.23 10.16 2.45
N LEU A 35 18.77 9.20 3.25
CA LEU A 35 19.63 8.21 3.88
C LEU A 35 20.28 7.28 2.82
N PRO A 36 21.58 6.96 2.96
CA PRO A 36 22.23 6.02 2.08
C PRO A 36 21.60 4.63 2.20
N TRP A 37 21.71 3.86 1.12
CA TRP A 37 21.25 2.49 1.09
C TRP A 37 22.03 1.63 2.08
N SER A 38 21.40 0.58 2.58
CA SER A 38 22.05 -0.39 3.46
C SER A 38 23.28 -1.00 2.79
N SER A 39 24.39 -1.06 3.53
CA SER A 39 25.61 -1.75 3.10
C SER A 39 25.52 -3.28 3.19
N LEU A 40 24.47 -3.81 3.81
CA LEU A 40 24.25 -5.24 3.94
C LEU A 40 23.83 -5.84 2.58
N PRO A 41 24.59 -6.79 2.02
CA PRO A 41 24.25 -7.41 0.74
C PRO A 41 22.86 -8.05 0.77
N GLY A 42 22.09 -7.82 -0.29
CA GLY A 42 20.75 -8.41 -0.44
C GLY A 42 19.64 -7.67 0.32
N PHE A 43 19.95 -6.72 1.21
CA PHE A 43 18.92 -6.00 1.96
C PHE A 43 17.91 -5.28 1.06
N ALA A 44 18.41 -4.54 0.07
CA ALA A 44 17.60 -3.84 -0.92
C ALA A 44 16.67 -4.75 -1.74
N PRO A 45 17.16 -5.82 -2.41
CA PRO A 45 16.29 -6.69 -3.20
C PRO A 45 15.30 -7.48 -2.33
N VAL A 46 15.68 -7.90 -1.12
CA VAL A 46 14.73 -8.53 -0.18
C VAL A 46 13.63 -7.55 0.21
N GLY A 47 13.97 -6.30 0.52
CA GLY A 47 12.99 -5.24 0.77
C GLY A 47 12.05 -5.03 -0.42
N GLY A 48 12.58 -4.99 -1.64
CA GLY A 48 11.79 -4.90 -2.87
C GLY A 48 10.83 -6.08 -3.04
N LEU A 49 11.27 -7.31 -2.77
CA LEU A 49 10.42 -8.51 -2.83
C LEU A 49 9.28 -8.44 -1.81
N LEU A 50 9.57 -7.98 -0.58
CA LEU A 50 8.57 -7.78 0.46
C LEU A 50 7.53 -6.72 0.06
N ILE A 51 7.95 -5.63 -0.60
CA ILE A 51 7.03 -4.62 -1.13
C ILE A 51 6.10 -5.22 -2.19
N VAL A 52 6.64 -5.98 -3.14
CA VAL A 52 5.82 -6.65 -4.17
C VAL A 52 4.83 -7.63 -3.54
N ALA A 53 5.25 -8.41 -2.55
CA ALA A 53 4.38 -9.33 -1.82
C ALA A 53 3.26 -8.58 -1.07
N ALA A 54 3.58 -7.46 -0.42
CA ALA A 54 2.61 -6.62 0.26
C ALA A 54 1.57 -6.00 -0.70
N ILE A 55 2.00 -5.54 -1.88
CA ILE A 55 1.11 -5.02 -2.92
C ILE A 55 0.15 -6.12 -3.40
N ALA A 56 0.67 -7.34 -3.66
CA ALA A 56 -0.16 -8.47 -4.07
C ALA A 56 -1.20 -8.82 -3.01
N ALA A 57 -0.81 -8.87 -1.73
CA ALA A 57 -1.72 -9.12 -0.61
C ALA A 57 -2.79 -8.03 -0.48
N LEU A 58 -2.41 -6.76 -0.64
CA LEU A 58 -3.32 -5.62 -0.58
C LEU A 58 -4.36 -5.68 -1.71
N LEU A 59 -3.93 -5.93 -2.94
CA LEU A 59 -4.82 -6.10 -4.09
C LEU A 59 -5.77 -7.30 -3.92
N HIS A 60 -5.26 -8.42 -3.41
CA HIS A 60 -6.07 -9.61 -3.14
C HIS A 60 -7.15 -9.32 -2.10
N ALA A 61 -6.78 -8.72 -0.95
CA ALA A 61 -7.72 -8.41 0.12
C ALA A 61 -8.81 -7.42 -0.32
N PHE A 62 -8.44 -6.35 -1.02
CA PHE A 62 -9.42 -5.36 -1.52
C PHE A 62 -10.25 -5.89 -2.68
N GLY A 63 -9.66 -6.68 -3.57
CA GLY A 63 -10.40 -7.40 -4.62
C GLY A 63 -11.46 -8.30 -4.01
N ARG A 64 -11.10 -9.06 -2.97
CA ARG A 64 -12.04 -9.90 -2.21
C ARG A 64 -13.16 -9.06 -1.57
N PHE A 65 -12.80 -7.97 -0.90
CA PHE A 65 -13.77 -7.06 -0.30
C PHE A 65 -14.76 -6.50 -1.33
N ALA A 66 -14.27 -6.05 -2.49
CA ALA A 66 -15.08 -5.42 -3.52
C ALA A 66 -15.94 -6.41 -4.31
N LEU A 67 -15.41 -7.60 -4.61
CA LEU A 67 -16.06 -8.59 -5.46
C LEU A 67 -16.95 -9.56 -4.68
N GLU A 68 -16.51 -9.99 -3.49
CA GLU A 68 -17.23 -10.99 -2.70
C GLU A 68 -18.09 -10.34 -1.61
N GLY A 69 -17.83 -9.08 -1.23
CA GLY A 69 -18.62 -8.35 -0.23
C GLY A 69 -18.57 -8.93 1.20
N LEU A 70 -17.73 -9.95 1.43
CA LEU A 70 -17.66 -10.68 2.70
C LEU A 70 -16.97 -9.91 3.83
N GLY A 71 -16.35 -8.76 3.54
CA GLY A 71 -15.60 -8.02 4.55
C GLY A 71 -14.43 -8.80 5.14
N THR A 72 -13.76 -8.22 6.12
CA THR A 72 -13.02 -9.01 7.12
C THR A 72 -14.02 -9.81 7.95
N PRO A 73 -13.74 -11.07 8.33
CA PRO A 73 -14.61 -11.84 9.22
C PRO A 73 -14.79 -11.14 10.58
#